data_AF-A0AAV3R9J2-F1
#
_entry.id   AF-A0AAV3R9J2-F1
#
_cell.length_a   1.000
_cell.length_b   1.000
_cell.length_c   1.000
_cell.angle_alpha   90.00
_cell.angle_beta   90.00
_cell.angle_gamma   90.00
#
_symmetry.space_group_name_H-M   'P 1'
#
loop_
_entity.id
_entity.type
_entity.pdbx_description
1 polymer ?
#
loop_
_entity_poly.entity_id
_entity_poly.type
_entity_poly.pdbx_seq_one_letter_code
_entity_poly.pdbx_strand_id
1 'polypeptide(L)'
;MYVGLRPLIEGFKIEDQAWVFISDKQKGLESAIREKFSYYEHRTCMHHLCNNFKKDNKDGDLRDRLWACARASNPIWFKTRMKQFQNVDKKAHLWLFNHGNSSRRWCKVFFPLAVKSDMLCNNLSESFNSFTLEAKDKPIITMLETIKRKLMERKSDSICPRIVKILDDHFTLSDGMEIEWNGGTPLRSGYMITCIL
;
A
#
# COMPACT_ATOMS: atom_id res chain seq x y z
N MET A 1 -8.82 23.07 -4.95
CA MET A 1 -7.74 23.78 -5.67
C MET A 1 -6.42 23.13 -5.26
N TYR A 2 -5.93 22.18 -6.06
CA TYR A 2 -4.83 21.26 -5.71
C TYR A 2 -3.46 21.91 -5.93
N VAL A 3 -3.07 22.85 -5.07
CA VAL A 3 -1.78 23.55 -5.14
C VAL A 3 -0.69 22.86 -4.31
N GLY A 4 -1.03 21.83 -3.51
CA GLY A 4 -0.12 21.24 -2.52
C GLY A 4 0.78 20.07 -2.96
N LEU A 5 0.56 19.47 -4.13
CA LEU A 5 1.33 18.28 -4.56
C LEU A 5 2.60 18.61 -5.37
N ARG A 6 2.66 19.80 -5.98
CA ARG A 6 3.79 20.25 -6.80
C ARG A 6 5.09 20.46 -5.98
N PRO A 7 5.04 21.09 -4.79
CA PRO A 7 6.23 21.29 -3.95
C PRO A 7 6.81 19.99 -3.37
N LEU A 8 5.97 18.96 -3.16
CA LEU A 8 6.39 17.67 -2.60
C LEU A 8 7.33 16.90 -3.53
N ILE A 9 7.22 17.10 -4.84
CA ILE A 9 8.05 16.40 -5.83
C ILE A 9 9.35 17.16 -6.14
N GLU A 10 9.34 18.49 -6.03
CA GLU A 10 10.50 19.35 -6.37
C GLU A 10 11.66 19.28 -5.38
N GLY A 11 11.43 18.82 -4.14
CA GLY A 11 12.47 18.68 -3.10
C GLY A 11 13.32 17.41 -3.18
N PHE A 12 12.94 16.42 -4.00
CA PHE A 12 13.72 15.21 -4.17
C PHE A 12 14.75 15.42 -5.29
N LYS A 13 16.03 15.14 -5.02
CA LYS A 13 17.02 14.94 -6.09
C LYS A 13 16.64 13.62 -6.79
N ILE A 14 15.80 13.71 -7.81
CA ILE A 14 15.34 12.55 -8.59
C ILE A 14 16.50 12.14 -9.50
N GLU A 15 17.38 11.27 -8.99
CA GLU A 15 18.34 10.54 -9.82
C GLU A 15 17.61 9.49 -10.68
N ASP A 16 18.29 8.94 -11.71
CA ASP A 16 17.80 7.92 -12.66
C ASP A 16 17.51 6.55 -12.01
N GLN A 17 16.70 6.56 -10.96
CA GLN A 17 16.20 5.39 -10.24
C GLN A 17 14.78 5.08 -10.71
N ALA A 18 14.42 3.80 -10.65
CA ALA A 18 13.06 3.38 -10.93
C ALA A 18 12.20 3.54 -9.67
N TRP A 19 11.07 4.23 -9.82
CA TRP A 19 10.20 4.59 -8.70
C TRP A 19 8.97 3.70 -8.64
N VAL A 20 8.50 3.40 -7.43
CA VAL A 20 7.23 2.70 -7.22
C VAL A 20 6.33 3.55 -6.36
N PHE A 21 5.18 3.91 -6.93
CA PHE A 21 4.15 4.68 -6.26
C PHE A 21 2.97 3.78 -5.95
N ILE A 22 2.53 3.79 -4.69
CA ILE A 22 1.24 3.21 -4.30
C ILE A 22 0.34 4.37 -3.88
N SER A 23 -0.70 4.66 -4.65
CA SER A 23 -1.62 5.76 -4.33
C SER A 23 -3.08 5.37 -4.49
N ASP A 24 -3.98 6.29 -4.11
CA ASP A 24 -5.36 6.24 -4.55
C ASP A 24 -5.47 6.63 -6.04
N LYS A 25 -6.63 6.37 -6.68
CA LYS A 25 -6.85 6.71 -8.09
C LYS A 25 -7.18 8.19 -8.31
N GLN A 26 -6.53 9.12 -7.62
CA GLN A 26 -6.73 10.54 -7.87
C GLN A 26 -6.08 10.94 -9.21
N LYS A 27 -6.92 11.37 -10.16
CA LYS A 27 -6.48 11.75 -11.54
C LYS A 27 -5.35 12.79 -11.57
N GLY A 28 -5.35 13.73 -10.63
CA GLY A 28 -4.33 14.77 -10.54
C GLY A 28 -2.94 14.23 -10.19
N LEU A 29 -2.88 13.21 -9.33
CA LEU A 29 -1.62 12.62 -8.87
C LEU A 29 -0.98 11.76 -9.96
N GLU A 30 -1.75 10.91 -10.65
CA GLU A 30 -1.24 10.10 -11.77
C GLU A 30 -0.71 10.98 -12.90
N SER A 31 -1.29 12.18 -13.11
CA SER A 31 -0.76 13.16 -14.05
C SER A 31 0.57 13.76 -13.57
N ALA A 32 0.67 14.15 -12.31
CA ALA A 32 1.88 14.75 -11.74
C ALA A 32 3.06 13.76 -11.71
N ILE A 33 2.82 12.50 -11.34
CA ILE A 33 3.83 11.44 -11.36
C ILE A 33 4.36 11.25 -12.79
N ARG A 34 3.45 11.19 -13.78
CA ARG A 34 3.82 11.01 -15.19
C ARG A 34 4.65 12.17 -15.75
N GLU A 35 4.38 13.40 -15.30
CA GLU A 35 5.12 14.59 -15.73
C GLU A 35 6.54 14.62 -15.17
N LYS A 36 6.73 14.11 -13.94
CA LYS A 36 7.99 14.27 -13.19
C LYS A 36 8.91 13.05 -13.20
N PHE A 37 8.37 11.85 -13.41
CA PHE A 37 9.14 10.61 -13.34
C PHE A 37 9.11 9.89 -14.70
N SER A 38 10.29 9.70 -15.28
CA SER A 38 10.46 9.00 -16.57
C SER A 38 10.32 7.48 -16.43
N TYR A 39 10.75 6.94 -15.28
CA TYR A 39 10.72 5.50 -14.99
C TYR A 39 9.98 5.24 -13.67
N TYR A 40 8.68 4.93 -13.77
CA TYR A 40 7.88 4.62 -12.60
C TYR A 40 6.88 3.48 -12.84
N GLU A 41 6.60 2.75 -11.76
CA GLU A 41 5.49 1.83 -11.65
C GLU A 41 4.42 2.45 -10.74
N HIS A 42 3.20 2.58 -11.25
CA HIS A 42 2.06 3.03 -10.47
C HIS A 42 1.18 1.85 -10.04
N ARG A 43 1.02 1.71 -8.73
CA ARG A 43 0.22 0.69 -8.09
C ARG A 43 -1.01 1.33 -7.44
N THR A 44 -2.13 0.65 -7.56
CA THR A 44 -3.37 1.03 -6.88
C THR A 44 -3.34 0.47 -5.46
N CYS A 45 -3.51 1.34 -4.46
CA CYS A 45 -3.67 0.91 -3.08
C CYS A 45 -4.86 -0.06 -2.96
N MET A 46 -4.63 -1.22 -2.36
CA MET A 46 -5.65 -2.27 -2.23
C MET A 46 -6.83 -1.83 -1.36
N HIS A 47 -6.57 -1.02 -0.33
CA HIS A 47 -7.63 -0.46 0.52
C HIS A 47 -8.57 0.43 -0.30
N HIS A 48 -8.02 1.29 -1.15
CA HIS A 48 -8.80 2.15 -2.06
C HIS A 48 -9.56 1.34 -3.12
N LEU A 49 -8.93 0.30 -3.69
CA LEU A 49 -9.61 -0.59 -4.61
C LEU A 49 -10.83 -1.26 -3.94
N CYS A 50 -10.66 -1.78 -2.73
CA CYS A 50 -11.74 -2.37 -1.92
C CYS A 50 -12.82 -1.34 -1.57
N ASN A 51 -12.46 -0.12 -1.23
CA ASN A 51 -13.44 0.94 -0.90
C ASN A 51 -14.25 1.35 -2.13
N ASN A 52 -13.63 1.43 -3.30
CA ASN A 52 -14.35 1.67 -4.55
C ASN A 52 -15.24 0.47 -4.93
N PHE A 53 -14.73 -0.76 -4.76
CA PHE A 53 -15.51 -1.97 -4.99
C PHE A 53 -16.75 -2.03 -4.07
N LYS A 54 -16.59 -1.62 -2.80
CA LYS A 54 -17.66 -1.61 -1.79
C LYS A 54 -18.85 -0.70 -2.16
N LYS A 55 -18.61 0.39 -2.91
CA LYS A 55 -19.67 1.32 -3.33
C LYS A 55 -20.71 0.61 -4.19
N ASP A 56 -20.25 -0.27 -5.07
CA ASP A 56 -21.11 -1.01 -6.01
C ASP A 56 -21.42 -2.45 -5.54
N ASN A 57 -20.61 -3.00 -4.62
CA ASN A 57 -20.73 -4.37 -4.10
C ASN A 57 -20.59 -4.37 -2.57
N LYS A 58 -21.71 -4.38 -1.85
CA LYS A 58 -21.71 -4.27 -0.37
C LYS A 58 -21.34 -5.57 0.37
N ASP A 59 -21.13 -6.66 -0.35
CA ASP A 59 -20.84 -7.98 0.22
C ASP A 59 -19.41 -8.06 0.81
N GLY A 60 -19.34 -8.47 2.08
CA GLY A 60 -18.09 -8.69 2.79
C GLY A 60 -17.29 -9.89 2.28
N ASP A 61 -17.96 -10.96 1.85
CA ASP A 61 -17.30 -12.17 1.33
C ASP A 61 -16.59 -11.87 0.01
N LEU A 62 -17.24 -11.14 -0.89
CA LEU A 62 -16.62 -10.67 -2.13
C LEU A 62 -15.37 -9.81 -1.85
N ARG A 63 -15.43 -8.90 -0.87
CA ARG A 63 -14.27 -8.11 -0.48
C ARG A 63 -13.11 -9.00 -0.01
N ASP A 64 -13.39 -10.01 0.80
CA ASP A 64 -12.35 -10.88 1.36
C ASP A 64 -11.73 -11.79 0.28
N ARG A 65 -12.54 -12.25 -0.68
CA ARG A 65 -12.05 -12.96 -1.88
C ARG A 65 -11.22 -12.07 -2.80
N LEU A 66 -11.62 -10.81 -2.98
CA LEU A 66 -10.84 -9.82 -3.73
C LEU A 66 -9.46 -9.61 -3.08
N TRP A 67 -9.42 -9.50 -1.75
CA TRP A 67 -8.16 -9.48 -1.00
C TRP A 67 -7.32 -10.75 -1.18
N ALA A 68 -7.96 -11.92 -1.20
CA ALA A 68 -7.27 -13.17 -1.49
C ALA A 68 -6.66 -13.16 -2.91
N CYS A 69 -7.37 -12.62 -3.90
CA CYS A 69 -6.83 -12.45 -5.25
C CYS A 69 -5.59 -11.53 -5.25
N ALA A 70 -5.67 -10.38 -4.58
CA ALA A 70 -4.57 -9.41 -4.52
C ALA A 70 -3.31 -9.98 -3.84
N ARG A 71 -3.48 -10.81 -2.81
CA ARG A 71 -2.40 -11.49 -2.07
C ARG A 71 -1.90 -12.77 -2.72
N ALA A 72 -2.34 -13.14 -3.92
CA ALA A 72 -1.89 -14.36 -4.57
C ALA A 72 -0.36 -14.36 -4.75
N SER A 73 0.29 -15.45 -4.30
CA SER A 73 1.75 -15.58 -4.35
C SER A 73 2.27 -16.04 -5.71
N ASN A 74 1.44 -16.77 -6.48
CA ASN A 74 1.78 -17.25 -7.81
C ASN A 74 0.61 -17.08 -8.81
N PRO A 75 0.89 -17.10 -10.14
CA PRO A 75 -0.13 -16.79 -11.14
C PRO A 75 -1.22 -17.86 -11.21
N ILE A 76 -0.91 -19.10 -10.84
CA ILE A 76 -1.87 -20.22 -10.81
C ILE A 76 -2.91 -19.95 -9.72
N TRP A 77 -2.47 -19.63 -8.50
CA TRP A 77 -3.33 -19.24 -7.38
C TRP A 77 -4.15 -18.00 -7.72
N PHE A 78 -3.57 -17.01 -8.40
CA PHE A 78 -4.32 -15.85 -8.85
C PHE A 78 -5.47 -16.26 -9.78
N LYS A 79 -5.19 -17.05 -10.82
CA LYS A 79 -6.21 -17.54 -11.76
C LYS A 79 -7.29 -18.35 -11.06
N THR A 80 -6.92 -19.25 -10.16
CA THR A 80 -7.86 -20.06 -9.37
C THR A 80 -8.77 -19.18 -8.51
N ARG A 81 -8.20 -18.22 -7.78
CA ARG A 81 -8.95 -17.31 -6.92
C ARG A 81 -9.86 -16.39 -7.73
N MET A 82 -9.40 -15.88 -8.88
CA MET A 82 -10.22 -15.10 -9.80
C MET A 82 -11.39 -15.91 -10.37
N LYS A 83 -11.19 -17.20 -10.69
CA LYS A 83 -12.26 -18.10 -11.14
C LYS A 83 -13.28 -18.35 -10.02
N GLN A 84 -12.81 -18.57 -8.79
CA GLN A 84 -13.70 -18.69 -7.62
C GLN A 84 -14.50 -17.41 -7.40
N PHE A 85 -13.86 -16.24 -7.50
CA PHE A 85 -14.51 -14.94 -7.41
C PHE A 85 -15.60 -14.77 -8.46
N GLN A 86 -15.31 -15.13 -9.71
CA GLN A 86 -16.28 -15.09 -10.82
C GLN A 86 -17.48 -16.03 -10.61
N ASN A 87 -17.24 -17.20 -10.01
CA ASN A 87 -18.30 -18.16 -9.72
C ASN A 87 -19.27 -17.67 -8.65
N VAL A 88 -18.79 -16.85 -7.70
CA VAL A 88 -19.65 -16.23 -6.69
C VAL A 88 -20.45 -15.08 -7.30
N ASP A 89 -19.78 -14.16 -8.00
CA ASP A 89 -20.47 -13.05 -8.66
C ASP A 89 -19.77 -12.63 -9.97
N LYS A 90 -20.46 -12.88 -11.08
CA LYS A 90 -20.00 -12.50 -12.43
C LYS A 90 -20.01 -10.99 -12.66
N LYS A 91 -20.94 -10.25 -12.06
CA LYS A 91 -21.03 -8.78 -12.18
C LYS A 91 -19.89 -8.13 -11.41
N ALA A 92 -19.61 -8.60 -10.20
CA ALA A 92 -18.46 -8.16 -9.42
C ALA A 92 -17.13 -8.44 -10.16
N HIS A 93 -17.01 -9.61 -10.78
CA HIS A 93 -15.84 -9.95 -11.61
C HIS A 93 -15.71 -9.01 -12.81
N LEU A 94 -16.81 -8.72 -13.50
CA LEU A 94 -16.81 -7.75 -14.61
C LEU A 94 -16.46 -6.34 -14.14
N TRP A 95 -16.93 -5.93 -12.95
CA TRP A 95 -16.54 -4.67 -12.34
C TRP A 95 -15.02 -4.59 -12.14
N LEU A 96 -14.39 -5.64 -11.62
CA LEU A 96 -12.93 -5.69 -11.46
C LEU A 96 -12.20 -5.64 -12.79
N PHE A 97 -12.74 -6.27 -13.83
CA PHE A 97 -12.14 -6.19 -15.16
C PHE A 97 -12.20 -4.77 -15.74
N ASN A 98 -13.34 -4.09 -15.59
CA ASN A 98 -13.57 -2.75 -16.15
C ASN A 98 -12.93 -1.63 -15.33
N HIS A 99 -12.98 -1.73 -13.99
CA HIS A 99 -12.56 -0.68 -13.06
C HIS A 99 -11.28 -1.01 -12.31
N GLY A 100 -10.84 -2.26 -12.30
CA GLY A 100 -9.64 -2.70 -11.58
C GLY A 100 -8.31 -2.33 -12.24
N ASN A 101 -8.30 -1.58 -13.36
CA ASN A 101 -7.09 -1.14 -14.09
C ASN A 101 -5.96 -2.16 -14.08
N SER A 102 -6.07 -3.26 -14.84
CA SER A 102 -5.07 -4.33 -14.95
C SER A 102 -4.66 -4.96 -13.60
N SER A 103 -4.76 -6.28 -13.49
CA SER A 103 -4.29 -7.01 -12.30
C SER A 103 -2.83 -6.71 -11.93
N ARG A 104 -2.03 -6.23 -12.89
CA ARG A 104 -0.65 -5.76 -12.68
C ARG A 104 -0.51 -4.61 -11.68
N ARG A 105 -1.53 -3.77 -11.48
CA ARG A 105 -1.43 -2.58 -10.61
C ARG A 105 -1.76 -2.85 -9.14
N TRP A 106 -2.37 -3.98 -8.81
CA TRP A 106 -2.88 -4.23 -7.44
C TRP A 106 -2.65 -5.65 -6.92
N CYS A 107 -2.25 -6.60 -7.77
CA CYS A 107 -1.98 -7.97 -7.33
C CYS A 107 -0.48 -8.24 -7.23
N LYS A 108 -0.07 -8.72 -6.04
CA LYS A 108 1.33 -8.98 -5.64
C LYS A 108 2.10 -9.80 -6.66
N VAL A 109 1.45 -10.79 -7.27
CA VAL A 109 2.10 -11.74 -8.17
C VAL A 109 2.72 -11.08 -9.41
N PHE A 110 2.13 -9.98 -9.88
CA PHE A 110 2.52 -9.32 -11.11
C PHE A 110 3.56 -8.21 -10.90
N PHE A 111 3.89 -7.92 -9.63
CA PHE A 111 4.92 -6.94 -9.31
C PHE A 111 6.32 -7.51 -9.65
N PRO A 112 7.22 -6.69 -10.22
CA PRO A 112 8.59 -7.10 -10.47
C PRO A 112 9.29 -7.53 -9.18
N LEU A 113 10.13 -8.57 -9.25
CA LEU A 113 10.84 -9.11 -8.08
C LEU A 113 11.70 -8.06 -7.38
N ALA A 114 12.32 -7.17 -8.16
CA ALA A 114 13.19 -6.12 -7.65
C ALA A 114 12.50 -5.11 -6.73
N VAL A 115 11.17 -4.99 -6.84
CA VAL A 115 10.33 -4.04 -6.09
C VAL A 115 9.11 -4.72 -5.44
N LYS A 116 9.22 -6.04 -5.24
CA LYS A 116 8.15 -6.83 -4.66
C LYS A 116 8.11 -6.56 -3.18
N SER A 117 6.98 -6.01 -2.72
CA SER A 117 6.72 -5.78 -1.31
C SER A 117 5.45 -6.52 -0.92
N ASP A 118 5.40 -6.92 0.35
CA ASP A 118 4.19 -7.45 0.98
C ASP A 118 3.18 -6.35 1.25
N MET A 119 3.60 -5.09 1.16
CA MET A 119 2.76 -3.91 1.32
C MET A 119 1.90 -3.68 0.07
N LEU A 120 0.63 -4.10 0.17
CA LEU A 120 -0.41 -3.81 -0.84
C LEU A 120 -1.21 -2.54 -0.52
N CYS A 121 -0.94 -1.91 0.62
CA CYS A 121 -1.71 -0.78 1.12
C CYS A 121 -0.84 0.41 1.45
N ASN A 122 -1.47 1.58 1.30
CA ASN A 122 -0.96 2.85 1.77
C ASN A 122 -1.26 3.11 3.26
N ASN A 123 -1.55 2.05 4.04
CA ASN A 123 -2.07 2.21 5.40
C ASN A 123 -1.09 2.98 6.32
N LEU A 124 0.22 2.82 6.11
CA LEU A 124 1.22 3.56 6.85
C LEU A 124 1.14 5.06 6.56
N SER A 125 1.06 5.47 5.29
CA SER A 125 0.94 6.89 4.99
C SER A 125 -0.45 7.41 5.38
N GLU A 126 -1.54 6.67 5.18
CA GLU A 126 -2.87 7.08 5.63
C GLU A 126 -2.90 7.32 7.16
N SER A 127 -2.29 6.42 7.93
CA SER A 127 -2.15 6.55 9.39
C SER A 127 -1.30 7.76 9.77
N PHE A 128 -0.16 7.95 9.09
CA PHE A 128 0.72 9.10 9.32
C PHE A 128 0.04 10.43 8.94
N ASN A 129 -0.71 10.45 7.84
CA ASN A 129 -1.43 11.63 7.39
C ASN A 129 -2.56 12.01 8.34
N SER A 130 -3.28 11.02 8.87
CA SER A 130 -4.27 11.24 9.92
C SER A 130 -3.63 11.73 11.22
N PHE A 131 -2.48 11.15 11.60
CA PHE A 131 -1.73 11.54 12.80
C PHE A 131 -1.30 13.02 12.74
N THR A 132 -0.82 13.46 11.58
CA THR A 132 -0.32 14.83 11.36
C THR A 132 -1.40 15.83 10.96
N LEU A 133 -2.61 15.38 10.59
CA LEU A 133 -3.67 16.22 10.03
C LEU A 133 -3.95 17.47 10.87
N GLU A 134 -4.17 17.29 12.16
CA GLU A 134 -4.46 18.39 13.10
C GLU A 134 -3.29 19.39 13.24
N ALA A 135 -2.06 18.94 13.00
CA ALA A 135 -0.88 19.79 13.11
C ALA A 135 -0.62 20.59 11.82
N LYS A 136 -1.06 20.09 10.66
CA LYS A 136 -0.72 20.64 9.32
C LYS A 136 -1.24 22.06 9.08
N ASP A 137 -2.35 22.44 9.71
CA ASP A 137 -2.95 23.77 9.54
C ASP A 137 -2.39 24.82 10.53
N LYS A 138 -1.39 24.46 11.34
CA LYS A 138 -0.78 25.32 12.36
C LYS A 138 0.52 25.96 11.85
N PRO A 139 0.93 27.13 12.38
CA PRO A 139 2.25 27.71 12.09
C PRO A 139 3.38 26.72 12.36
N ILE A 140 4.51 26.85 11.64
CA ILE A 140 5.58 25.83 11.62
C ILE A 140 6.05 25.40 13.02
N ILE A 141 6.22 26.35 13.95
CA ILE A 141 6.63 26.08 15.33
C ILE A 141 5.56 25.24 16.04
N THR A 142 4.30 25.69 15.98
CA THR A 142 3.16 25.03 16.61
C THR A 142 2.86 23.65 16.01
N MET A 143 3.09 23.47 14.70
CA MET A 143 2.99 22.18 14.02
C MET A 143 4.01 21.19 14.59
N LEU A 144 5.30 21.59 14.69
CA LEU A 144 6.37 20.76 15.21
C LEU A 144 6.14 20.40 16.69
N GLU A 145 5.71 21.36 17.50
CA GLU A 145 5.36 21.14 18.92
C GLU A 145 4.19 20.18 19.08
N THR A 146 3.15 20.32 18.25
CA THR A 146 1.99 19.40 18.26
C THR A 146 2.41 17.98 17.90
N ILE A 147 3.25 17.80 16.87
CA ILE A 147 3.77 16.48 16.47
C ILE A 147 4.62 15.89 17.59
N LYS A 148 5.54 16.68 18.17
CA LYS A 148 6.39 16.25 19.29
C LYS A 148 5.55 15.76 20.46
N ARG A 149 4.54 16.52 20.89
CA ARG A 149 3.66 16.14 21.99
C ARG A 149 2.93 14.83 21.72
N LYS A 150 2.34 14.66 20.53
CA LYS A 150 1.67 13.41 20.13
C LYS A 150 2.61 12.20 20.10
N LEU A 151 3.89 12.39 19.78
CA LEU A 151 4.89 11.31 19.82
C LEU A 151 5.25 10.92 21.26
N MET A 152 5.34 11.91 22.16
CA MET A 152 5.67 11.67 23.57
C MET A 152 4.53 10.98 24.32
N GLU A 153 3.27 11.37 24.05
CA GLU A 153 2.07 10.71 24.60
C GLU A 153 1.96 9.23 24.22
N ARG A 154 2.47 8.81 23.05
CA ARG A 154 2.43 7.39 22.63
C ARG A 154 3.49 6.51 23.26
N LYS A 155 4.60 7.08 23.76
CA LYS A 155 5.68 6.29 24.38
C LYS A 155 5.34 5.80 25.78
N SER A 156 4.31 6.35 26.42
CA SER A 156 3.89 5.95 27.77
C SER A 156 2.90 4.77 27.78
N ASP A 157 2.35 4.39 26.63
CA ASP A 157 1.32 3.35 26.57
C ASP A 157 1.93 1.98 26.26
N SER A 158 1.45 0.95 26.96
CA SER A 158 1.79 -0.44 26.66
C SER A 158 1.35 -0.82 25.24
N ILE A 159 2.09 -1.73 24.60
CA ILE A 159 1.75 -2.22 23.25
C ILE A 159 0.31 -2.73 23.26
N CYS A 160 -0.49 -2.30 22.29
CA CYS A 160 -1.89 -2.70 22.18
C CYS A 160 -2.05 -4.22 22.24
N PRO A 161 -2.96 -4.78 23.06
CA PRO A 161 -3.10 -6.23 23.25
C PRO A 161 -3.30 -7.02 21.97
N ARG A 162 -3.90 -6.41 20.94
CA ARG A 162 -4.08 -7.03 19.62
C ARG A 162 -2.75 -7.23 18.87
N ILE A 163 -1.82 -6.29 18.98
CA ILE A 163 -0.49 -6.39 18.36
C ILE A 163 0.33 -7.43 19.12
N VAL A 164 0.25 -7.45 20.46
CA VAL A 164 0.89 -8.48 21.29
C VAL A 164 0.41 -9.88 20.88
N LYS A 165 -0.91 -10.07 20.76
CA LYS A 165 -1.48 -11.35 20.31
C LYS A 165 -0.96 -11.78 18.93
N ILE A 166 -0.89 -10.85 17.97
CA ILE A 166 -0.35 -11.15 16.63
C ILE A 166 1.13 -11.55 16.71
N LEU A 167 1.93 -10.87 17.55
CA LEU A 167 3.33 -11.22 17.76
C LEU A 167 3.45 -12.62 18.36
N ASP A 168 2.67 -12.94 19.40
CA ASP A 168 2.67 -14.26 20.04
C ASP A 168 2.25 -15.38 19.07
N ASP A 169 1.22 -15.13 18.25
CA ASP A 169 0.80 -16.06 17.20
C ASP A 169 1.94 -16.32 16.20
N HIS A 170 2.67 -15.27 15.79
CA HIS A 170 3.83 -15.40 14.90
C HIS A 170 5.03 -16.09 15.56
N PHE A 171 5.31 -15.81 16.84
CA PHE A 171 6.36 -16.49 17.60
C PHE A 171 6.08 -17.98 17.66
N THR A 172 4.85 -18.36 18.03
CA THR A 172 4.39 -19.75 18.09
C THR A 172 4.50 -20.46 16.73
N LEU A 173 4.17 -19.76 15.64
CA LEU A 173 4.32 -20.30 14.28
C LEU A 173 5.79 -20.44 13.84
N SER A 174 6.68 -19.60 14.37
CA SER A 174 8.10 -19.59 14.03
C SER A 174 8.97 -20.55 14.85
N ASP A 175 8.47 -21.03 16.00
CA ASP A 175 9.20 -21.84 16.99
C ASP A 175 9.64 -23.24 16.48
N GLY A 176 9.35 -23.56 15.21
CA GLY A 176 9.82 -24.78 14.52
C GLY A 176 10.48 -24.53 13.16
N MET A 177 10.77 -23.28 12.79
CA MET A 177 11.41 -22.94 11.52
C MET A 177 12.89 -22.60 11.73
N GLU A 178 13.80 -23.48 11.29
CA GLU A 178 15.20 -23.12 11.11
C GLU A 178 15.33 -22.15 9.93
N ILE A 179 15.84 -20.95 10.20
CA ILE A 179 16.11 -19.94 9.18
C ILE A 179 17.52 -20.19 8.64
N GLU A 180 17.62 -20.80 7.47
CA GLU A 180 18.89 -20.90 6.75
C GLU A 180 19.09 -19.64 5.90
N TRP A 181 19.97 -18.73 6.37
CA TRP A 181 20.33 -17.53 5.62
C TRP A 181 21.45 -17.85 4.61
N ASN A 182 21.13 -17.81 3.32
CA ASN A 182 22.04 -18.23 2.24
C ASN A 182 22.91 -17.10 1.65
N GLY A 183 23.15 -16.01 2.39
CA GLY A 183 24.21 -15.05 2.05
C GLY A 183 24.12 -14.37 0.68
N GLY A 184 22.92 -14.17 0.14
CA GLY A 184 22.74 -13.47 -1.13
C GLY A 184 23.36 -12.08 -1.13
N THR A 185 24.05 -11.73 -2.20
CA THR A 185 24.67 -10.41 -2.42
C THR A 185 23.65 -9.28 -2.17
N PRO A 186 24.09 -8.14 -1.59
CA PRO A 186 23.18 -7.02 -1.39
C PRO A 186 22.69 -6.54 -2.75
N LEU A 187 21.39 -6.66 -3.03
CA LEU A 187 20.76 -6.03 -4.18
C LEU A 187 20.89 -4.51 -4.00
N ARG A 188 21.98 -3.93 -4.52
CA ARG A 188 22.10 -2.50 -4.80
C ARG A 188 21.17 -2.20 -5.96
N SER A 189 19.92 -1.97 -5.66
CA SER A 189 19.03 -1.26 -6.56
C SER A 189 18.15 -0.36 -5.71
N GLY A 190 18.49 0.93 -5.71
CA GLY A 190 17.70 1.98 -5.07
C GLY A 190 16.35 2.07 -5.74
N TYR A 191 15.38 1.32 -5.22
CA TYR A 191 13.97 1.52 -5.52
C TYR A 191 13.34 2.12 -4.28
N MET A 192 12.88 3.36 -4.38
CA MET A 192 12.15 3.99 -3.29
C MET A 192 10.66 3.72 -3.49
N ILE A 193 10.08 2.91 -2.60
CA ILE A 193 8.63 2.78 -2.50
C ILE A 193 8.14 4.03 -1.77
N THR A 194 7.65 5.01 -2.54
CA THR A 194 7.04 6.19 -1.95
C THR A 194 5.53 6.03 -1.99
N CYS A 195 4.97 5.92 -0.79
CA CYS A 195 3.54 5.88 -0.55
C CYS A 195 3.05 7.33 -0.44
N ILE A 196 2.76 7.95 -1.59
CA ILE A 196 2.25 9.32 -1.67
C ILE A 196 0.72 9.24 -1.68
N LEU A 197 0.09 10.12 -0.88
CA LEU A 197 -1.36 10.36 -0.83
C LEU A 197 -1.95 10.45 -2.23
#